data_AF-A0A2N2EUK8-F1
#
_entry.id   AF-A0A2N2EUK8-F1
#
_cell.length_a   1.000
_cell.length_b   1.000
_cell.length_c   1.000
_cell.angle_alpha   90.00
_cell.angle_beta   90.00
_cell.angle_gamma   90.00
#
_symmetry.space_group_name_H-M   'P 1'
#
loop_
_entity.id
_entity.type
_entity.pdbx_description
1 polymer ?
#
loop_
_entity_poly.entity_id
_entity_poly.type
_entity_poly.pdbx_seq_one_letter_code
_entity_poly.pdbx_strand_id
1 'polypeptide(L)'
;MTKEEIIKKVRDAGVVGCGGAGFPTHVKIAAPADFVIANGAECEPLLKGDQYLMAEHASEIVRGMKYVMQTSGASAAYIGLKKKYRRQIEALSRVLAPGIKVFEMENVYPSGDEHVMVHEITGRIVPEAG
;
A
#
# COMPACT_ATOMS: atom_id res chain seq x y z
N MET A 1 11.58 -9.26 14.50
CA MET A 1 10.25 -9.31 15.11
C MET A 1 9.48 -10.45 14.48
N THR A 2 8.75 -11.24 15.25
CA THR A 2 7.88 -12.30 14.73
C THR A 2 6.60 -11.69 14.13
N LYS A 3 5.85 -12.50 13.37
CA LYS A 3 4.56 -12.10 12.80
C LYS A 3 3.59 -11.65 13.91
N GLU A 4 3.54 -12.40 15.00
CA GLU A 4 2.64 -12.18 16.14
C GLU A 4 2.99 -10.88 16.87
N GLU A 5 4.28 -10.58 17.02
CA GLU A 5 4.74 -9.32 17.62
C GLU A 5 4.33 -8.10 16.80
N ILE A 6 4.42 -8.17 15.47
CA ILE A 6 4.01 -7.09 14.57
C ILE A 6 2.51 -6.85 14.70
N ILE A 7 1.69 -7.90 14.56
CA ILE A 7 0.23 -7.82 14.64
C ILE A 7 -0.20 -7.26 16.00
N LYS A 8 0.42 -7.73 17.09
CA LYS A 8 0.15 -7.24 18.45
C LYS A 8 0.46 -5.75 18.57
N LYS A 9 1.62 -5.28 18.11
CA LYS A 9 1.97 -3.85 18.16
C LYS A 9 1.01 -2.97 17.36
N VAL A 10 0.58 -3.42 16.18
CA VAL A 10 -0.41 -2.69 15.35
C VAL A 10 -1.76 -2.61 16.06
N ARG A 11 -2.19 -3.70 16.71
CA ARG A 11 -3.42 -3.74 17.51
C ARG A 11 -3.34 -2.80 18.72
N ASP A 12 -2.26 -2.90 19.49
CA ASP A 12 -2.08 -2.09 20.72
C ASP A 12 -1.98 -0.60 20.42
N ALA A 13 -1.45 -0.23 19.24
CA ALA A 13 -1.41 1.15 18.76
C ALA A 13 -2.76 1.65 18.20
N GLY A 14 -3.78 0.80 18.08
CA GLY A 14 -5.10 1.19 17.60
C GLY A 14 -5.14 1.59 16.12
N VAL A 15 -4.23 1.06 15.29
CA VAL A 15 -4.14 1.44 13.87
C VAL A 15 -5.34 0.90 13.08
N VAL A 16 -5.96 1.79 12.32
CA VAL A 16 -7.09 1.50 11.42
C VAL A 16 -6.76 1.93 9.99
N GLY A 17 -7.52 1.43 9.01
CA GLY A 17 -7.37 1.84 7.62
C GLY A 17 -7.73 3.31 7.40
N CYS A 18 -6.74 4.11 6.96
CA CYS A 18 -6.89 5.55 6.71
C CYS A 18 -7.64 5.90 5.41
N GLY A 19 -8.10 4.91 4.64
CA GLY A 19 -8.84 5.11 3.38
C GLY A 19 -10.35 5.38 3.53
N GLY A 20 -10.83 5.64 4.76
CA GLY A 20 -12.22 6.05 5.03
C GLY A 20 -13.08 5.00 5.75
N ALA A 21 -12.89 3.71 5.49
CA ALA A 21 -13.69 2.64 6.12
C ALA A 21 -13.30 2.33 7.58
N GLY A 22 -12.10 2.75 8.02
CA GLY A 22 -11.65 2.54 9.40
C GLY A 22 -11.48 1.08 9.82
N PHE A 23 -11.33 0.15 8.87
CA PHE A 23 -11.19 -1.27 9.16
C PHE A 23 -9.93 -1.54 10.02
N PRO A 24 -9.98 -2.41 11.05
CA PRO A 24 -8.83 -2.64 11.92
C PRO A 24 -7.63 -3.24 11.17
N THR A 25 -6.51 -2.52 11.12
CA THR A 25 -5.35 -2.92 10.31
C THR A 25 -4.76 -4.24 10.79
N HIS A 26 -4.74 -4.49 12.09
CA HIS A 26 -4.24 -5.74 12.66
C HIS A 26 -5.02 -6.99 12.19
N VAL A 27 -6.31 -6.84 11.89
CA VAL A 27 -7.12 -7.92 11.30
C VAL A 27 -6.73 -8.10 9.83
N LYS A 28 -6.62 -6.99 9.07
CA LYS A 28 -6.28 -7.03 7.63
C LYS A 28 -4.91 -7.67 7.39
N ILE A 29 -3.88 -7.30 8.15
CA ILE A 29 -2.50 -7.78 7.93
C ILE A 29 -2.24 -9.20 8.48
N ALA A 30 -3.14 -9.73 9.30
CA ALA A 30 -3.05 -11.09 9.81
C ALA A 30 -3.52 -12.14 8.79
N ALA A 31 -4.41 -11.73 7.88
CA ALA A 31 -4.93 -12.57 6.81
C ALA A 31 -3.84 -12.90 5.78
N PRO A 32 -3.76 -14.15 5.29
CA PRO A 32 -2.81 -14.52 4.26
C PRO A 32 -3.16 -13.84 2.93
N ALA A 33 -2.14 -13.41 2.19
CA ALA A 33 -2.32 -12.79 0.88
C ALA A 33 -1.14 -13.10 -0.04
N ASP A 34 -1.39 -13.23 -1.35
CA ASP A 34 -0.33 -13.38 -2.35
C ASP A 34 0.44 -12.07 -2.56
N PHE A 35 -0.29 -10.95 -2.48
CA PHE A 35 0.16 -9.60 -2.80
C PHE A 35 -0.17 -8.61 -1.69
N VAL A 36 0.69 -7.61 -1.50
CA VAL A 36 0.39 -6.41 -0.71
C VAL A 36 0.39 -5.20 -1.63
N ILE A 37 -0.66 -4.40 -1.62
CA ILE A 37 -0.75 -3.18 -2.43
C ILE A 37 -0.95 -1.98 -1.51
N ALA A 38 -0.04 -1.02 -1.58
CA ALA A 38 -0.22 0.31 -1.00
C ALA A 38 -0.80 1.24 -2.06
N ASN A 39 -1.99 1.76 -1.81
CA ASN A 39 -2.63 2.75 -2.66
C ASN A 39 -2.08 4.15 -2.33
N GLY A 40 -1.17 4.66 -3.17
CA GLY A 40 -0.68 6.03 -3.14
C GLY A 40 -1.30 6.91 -4.23
N ALA A 41 -2.38 6.46 -4.87
CA ALA A 41 -3.04 7.15 -5.97
C ALA A 41 -4.11 8.13 -5.46
N GLU A 42 -3.72 9.05 -4.56
CA GLU A 42 -4.58 10.08 -3.97
C GLU A 42 -5.39 10.82 -5.05
N CYS A 43 -6.72 10.69 -5.01
CA CYS A 43 -7.64 11.21 -6.02
C CYS A 43 -8.43 12.45 -5.59
N GLU A 44 -8.52 12.71 -4.28
CA GLU A 44 -9.24 13.86 -3.75
C GLU A 44 -8.51 15.17 -4.13
N PRO A 45 -9.19 16.13 -4.79
CA PRO A 45 -8.61 17.43 -5.09
C PRO A 45 -8.08 18.12 -3.82
N LEU A 46 -6.93 18.79 -3.95
CA LEU A 46 -6.25 19.56 -2.88
C LEU A 46 -5.58 18.73 -1.78
N LEU A 47 -5.91 17.45 -1.61
CA LEU A 47 -5.15 16.56 -0.72
C LEU A 47 -3.84 16.14 -1.40
N LYS A 48 -2.75 16.27 -0.63
CA LYS A 48 -1.38 15.93 -1.03
C LYS A 48 -0.62 15.21 0.07
N GLY A 49 -1.31 14.71 1.09
CA GLY A 49 -0.68 14.19 2.32
C GLY A 49 0.20 12.99 1.99
N ASP A 50 -0.36 12.03 1.26
CA ASP A 50 0.34 10.82 0.84
C ASP A 50 1.51 11.13 -0.08
N GLN A 51 1.34 12.14 -0.94
CA GLN A 51 2.41 12.63 -1.81
C GLN A 51 3.61 13.20 -1.02
N TYR A 52 3.37 13.90 0.10
CA TYR A 52 4.45 14.37 0.97
C TYR A 52 5.09 13.22 1.73
N LEU A 53 4.29 12.31 2.30
CA LEU A 53 4.81 11.14 3.01
C LEU A 53 5.67 10.25 2.10
N MET A 54 5.25 9.99 0.86
CA MET A 54 6.04 9.22 -0.10
C MET A 54 7.34 9.92 -0.52
N ALA A 55 7.37 11.26 -0.54
CA ALA A 55 8.57 12.00 -0.90
C ALA A 55 9.59 12.06 0.26
N GLU A 56 9.12 12.28 1.48
CA GLU A 56 9.98 12.57 2.65
C GLU A 56 10.25 11.34 3.52
N HIS A 57 9.32 10.38 3.56
CA HIS A 57 9.36 9.20 4.44
C HIS A 57 9.31 7.88 3.65
N ALA A 58 9.90 7.87 2.45
CA ALA A 58 9.95 6.71 1.56
C ALA A 58 10.52 5.45 2.25
N SER A 59 11.58 5.62 3.03
CA SER A 59 12.24 4.54 3.76
C SER A 59 11.32 3.91 4.81
N GLU A 60 10.56 4.73 5.55
CA GLU A 60 9.60 4.27 6.54
C GLU A 60 8.44 3.53 5.88
N ILE A 61 7.95 4.01 4.73
CA ILE A 61 6.89 3.36 3.95
C ILE A 61 7.35 1.98 3.48
N VAL A 62 8.52 1.89 2.84
CA VAL A 62 9.06 0.59 2.36
C VAL A 62 9.30 -0.37 3.52
N ARG A 63 9.76 0.12 4.68
CA ARG A 63 9.88 -0.70 5.89
C ARG A 63 8.53 -1.19 6.40
N GLY A 64 7.50 -0.33 6.39
CA GLY A 64 6.13 -0.72 6.73
C GLY A 64 5.62 -1.84 5.82
N MET A 65 5.81 -1.69 4.50
CA MET A 65 5.46 -2.70 3.51
C MET A 65 6.13 -4.05 3.78
N LYS A 66 7.42 -4.07 4.17
CA LYS A 66 8.11 -5.31 4.56
C LYS A 66 7.42 -6.00 5.73
N TYR A 67 7.01 -5.26 6.75
CA TYR A 67 6.30 -5.83 7.89
C TYR A 67 4.95 -6.42 7.48
N VAL A 68 4.21 -5.73 6.60
CA VAL A 68 2.94 -6.25 6.09
C VAL A 68 3.13 -7.52 5.27
N MET A 69 4.13 -7.55 4.37
CA MET A 69 4.49 -8.77 3.63
C MET A 69 4.84 -9.92 4.57
N GLN A 70 5.62 -9.65 5.62
CA GLN A 70 5.99 -10.65 6.61
C GLN A 70 4.76 -11.21 7.35
N THR A 71 3.79 -10.37 7.71
CA THR A 71 2.60 -10.82 8.45
C THR A 71 1.59 -11.53 7.55
N SER A 72 1.41 -11.08 6.32
CA SER A 72 0.48 -11.69 5.37
C SER A 72 1.08 -12.90 4.63
N GLY A 73 2.41 -13.06 4.64
CA GLY A 73 3.10 -14.09 3.85
C GLY A 73 3.19 -13.77 2.36
N ALA A 74 2.89 -12.53 1.95
CA ALA A 74 2.92 -12.13 0.55
C ALA A 74 4.32 -12.22 -0.05
N SER A 75 4.39 -12.76 -1.26
CA SER A 75 5.65 -12.91 -2.01
C SER A 75 6.03 -11.64 -2.77
N ALA A 76 5.06 -10.77 -3.06
CA ALA A 76 5.27 -9.52 -3.76
C ALA A 76 4.43 -8.39 -3.17
N ALA A 77 4.95 -7.17 -3.33
CA ALA A 77 4.30 -5.95 -2.91
C ALA A 77 4.44 -4.84 -3.94
N TYR A 78 3.42 -4.00 -4.00
CA TYR A 78 3.32 -2.90 -4.95
C TYR A 78 2.92 -1.62 -4.24
N ILE A 79 3.52 -0.51 -4.65
CA ILE A 79 3.07 0.83 -4.30
C ILE A 79 2.49 1.41 -5.59
N GLY A 80 1.16 1.56 -5.64
CA GLY A 80 0.45 2.08 -6.79
C GLY A 80 0.35 3.60 -6.71
N LEU A 81 0.92 4.32 -7.67
CA LEU A 81 0.85 5.78 -7.71
C LEU A 81 0.74 6.31 -9.13
N LYS A 82 0.20 7.52 -9.27
CA LYS A 82 0.02 8.17 -10.57
C LYS A 82 1.36 8.48 -11.21
N LYS A 83 1.50 8.21 -12.51
CA LYS A 83 2.71 8.47 -13.32
C LYS A 83 3.25 9.91 -13.25
N LYS A 84 2.41 10.89 -12.89
CA LYS A 84 2.81 12.29 -12.70
C LYS A 84 3.52 12.57 -11.37
N TYR A 85 3.46 11.66 -10.39
CA TYR A 85 4.08 11.80 -9.06
C TYR A 85 5.59 11.51 -9.12
N ARG A 86 6.31 12.20 -10.02
CA ARG A 86 7.72 11.92 -10.35
C ARG A 86 8.64 12.00 -9.14
N ARG A 87 8.43 12.98 -8.26
CA ARG A 87 9.21 13.15 -7.02
C ARG A 87 9.07 11.96 -6.09
N GLN A 88 7.85 11.43 -5.94
CA GLN A 88 7.55 10.29 -5.08
C GLN A 88 8.09 9.00 -5.68
N ILE A 89 7.90 8.80 -6.98
CA ILE A 89 8.46 7.66 -7.72
C ILE A 89 9.98 7.60 -7.51
N GLU A 90 10.66 8.73 -7.67
CA GLU A 90 12.10 8.82 -7.49
C GLU A 90 12.52 8.52 -6.04
N ALA A 91 11.86 9.13 -5.06
CA ALA A 91 12.16 8.91 -3.64
C ALA A 91 11.98 7.44 -3.24
N LEU A 92 10.88 6.82 -3.64
CA LEU A 92 10.59 5.40 -3.38
C LEU A 92 11.58 4.48 -4.10
N SER A 93 11.88 4.75 -5.37
CA SER A 93 12.77 3.91 -6.20
C SER A 93 14.17 3.78 -5.60
N ARG A 94 14.66 4.81 -4.89
CA ARG A 94 15.98 4.80 -4.23
C ARG A 94 16.06 3.87 -3.02
N VAL A 95 14.92 3.50 -2.44
CA VAL A 95 14.84 2.76 -1.16
C VAL A 95 14.05 1.46 -1.28
N LEU A 96 13.63 1.07 -2.49
CA LEU A 96 12.93 -0.19 -2.75
C LEU A 96 13.73 -1.38 -2.25
N ALA A 97 13.01 -2.37 -1.73
CA ALA A 97 13.59 -3.63 -1.28
C ALA A 97 13.17 -4.78 -2.18
N PRO A 98 13.88 -5.92 -2.14
CA PRO A 98 13.48 -7.11 -2.89
C PRO A 98 12.01 -7.48 -2.65
N GLY A 99 11.28 -7.75 -3.73
CA GLY A 99 9.86 -8.07 -3.69
C GLY A 99 8.91 -6.86 -3.66
N ILE A 100 9.41 -5.63 -3.51
CA ILE A 100 8.60 -4.41 -3.49
C ILE A 100 8.85 -3.60 -4.77
N LYS A 101 7.79 -3.19 -5.46
CA LYS A 101 7.86 -2.43 -6.72
C LYS A 101 6.96 -1.20 -6.69
N VAL A 102 7.35 -0.16 -7.43
CA VAL A 102 6.44 0.93 -7.80
C VAL A 102 5.64 0.49 -9.02
N PHE A 103 4.32 0.73 -9.00
CA PHE A 103 3.44 0.58 -10.14
C PHE A 103 2.92 1.96 -10.56
N GLU A 104 3.35 2.41 -11.73
CA GLU A 104 2.94 3.70 -12.30
C GLU A 104 1.60 3.56 -13.01
N MET A 105 0.54 4.09 -12.40
CA MET A 105 -0.80 4.10 -12.98
C MET A 105 -0.97 5.26 -13.96
N GLU A 106 -1.78 5.04 -15.00
CA GLU A 106 -2.17 6.11 -15.91
C GLU A 106 -3.06 7.15 -15.19
N ASN A 107 -2.98 8.41 -15.63
CA ASN A 107 -3.66 9.54 -14.99
C ASN A 107 -5.13 9.65 -15.43
N VAL A 108 -5.89 8.55 -15.39
CA VAL A 108 -7.30 8.53 -15.79
C VAL A 108 -8.17 8.25 -14.57
N TYR A 109 -9.19 9.07 -14.33
CA TYR A 109 -10.15 8.79 -13.27
C TYR A 109 -11.08 7.62 -13.69
N PRO A 110 -11.35 6.62 -12.83
CA PRO A 110 -11.02 6.50 -11.41
C PRO A 110 -9.83 5.55 -11.12
N SER A 111 -8.58 5.89 -11.46
CA SER A 111 -7.41 5.06 -11.18
C SER A 111 -7.05 4.89 -9.69
N GLY A 112 -7.73 5.57 -8.77
CA GLY A 112 -7.55 5.39 -7.32
C GLY A 112 -8.46 4.34 -6.69
N ASP A 113 -9.39 3.76 -7.46
CA ASP A 113 -10.29 2.71 -6.99
C ASP A 113 -9.52 1.40 -6.69
N GLU A 114 -9.84 0.75 -5.57
CA GLU A 114 -9.15 -0.46 -5.12
C GLU A 114 -9.29 -1.61 -6.12
N HIS A 115 -10.47 -1.82 -6.71
CA HIS A 115 -10.70 -2.93 -7.62
C HIS A 115 -9.97 -2.71 -8.94
N VAL A 116 -9.96 -1.47 -9.44
CA VAL A 116 -9.18 -1.09 -10.63
C VAL A 116 -7.69 -1.30 -10.40
N MET A 117 -7.15 -0.83 -9.28
CA MET A 117 -5.74 -0.98 -8.94
C MET A 117 -5.33 -2.45 -8.77
N VAL A 118 -6.14 -3.25 -8.08
CA VAL A 118 -5.90 -4.70 -7.94
C VAL A 118 -5.84 -5.36 -9.31
N HIS A 119 -6.80 -5.05 -10.19
CA HIS A 119 -6.84 -5.60 -11.54
C HIS A 119 -5.64 -5.19 -12.39
N GLU A 120 -5.27 -3.91 -12.40
CA GLU A 120 -4.11 -3.43 -13.17
C GLU A 120 -2.78 -4.04 -12.71
N ILE A 121 -2.62 -4.25 -11.39
CA ILE A 121 -1.38 -4.80 -10.82
C ILE A 121 -1.31 -6.32 -10.96
N THR A 122 -2.42 -7.02 -10.72
CA THR A 122 -2.43 -8.48 -10.54
C THR A 122 -3.06 -9.24 -11.69
N GLY A 123 -3.84 -8.57 -12.54
CA GLY A 123 -4.72 -9.21 -13.54
C GLY A 123 -5.91 -9.96 -12.93
N ARG A 124 -6.17 -9.81 -11.63
CA ARG A 124 -7.26 -10.50 -10.91
C ARG A 124 -8.41 -9.54 -10.61
N ILE A 125 -9.62 -10.07 -10.54
CA ILE A 125 -10.82 -9.33 -10.19
C ILE A 125 -11.20 -9.69 -8.76
N VAL A 126 -11.53 -8.68 -7.95
CA VAL A 126 -12.07 -8.88 -6.60
C VAL A 126 -13.50 -9.42 -6.72
N PRO A 127 -13.84 -10.56 -6.09
CA PRO A 127 -15.18 -11.13 -6.17
C PRO A 127 -16.22 -10.23 -5.50
N GLU A 128 -17.49 -10.45 -5.83
CA GLU A 128 -18.60 -9.78 -5.14
C GLU A 128 -18.56 -10.08 -3.63
N ALA A 129 -18.82 -9.06 -2.81
CA ALA A 129 -18.70 -9.06 -1.34
C ALA A 129 -17.28 -8.99 -0.73
N GLY A 130 -16.23 -8.92 -1.56
CA GLY A 130 -14.84 -8.76 -1.12
C GLY A 130 -14.10 -10.08 -0.93
#